data_AF-A0A0B1S7N4-F1
#
_entry.id   AF-A0A0B1S7N4-F1
#
_cell.length_a   1.000
_cell.length_b   1.000
_cell.length_c   1.000
_cell.angle_alpha   90.00
_cell.angle_beta   90.00
_cell.angle_gamma   90.00
#
_symmetry.space_group_name_H-M   'P 1'
#
loop_
_entity.id
_entity.type
_entity.pdbx_description
1 polymer ?
#
loop_
_entity_poly.entity_id
_entity_poly.type
_entity_poly.pdbx_seq_one_letter_code
_entity_poly.pdbx_strand_id
1 'polypeptide(L)' 'MINGGRVPCRVREIVNRQYKAVFTPTQSITHTIEMRFNGEEVAGSPWHIPVEDRPERRHETPRYTSLFL' A
#
# COMPACT_ATOMS: atom_id res chain seq x y z
N MET A 1 9.33 -9.44 0.04
CA MET A 1 9.19 -9.77 -1.39
C MET A 1 7.75 -9.50 -1.80
N ILE A 2 7.52 -9.16 -3.05
CA ILE A 2 6.17 -9.03 -3.61
C ILE A 2 6.13 -9.87 -4.87
N ASN A 3 5.21 -10.85 -4.93
CA ASN A 3 5.07 -11.81 -6.03
C ASN A 3 6.40 -12.53 -6.37
N GLY A 4 7.18 -12.92 -5.36
CA GLY A 4 8.49 -13.54 -5.57
C GLY A 4 9.59 -12.60 -6.11
N GLY A 5 9.29 -11.31 -6.30
CA GLY A 5 10.22 -10.29 -6.77
C GLY A 5 10.65 -9.29 -5.69
N ARG A 6 11.76 -8.58 -5.97
CA ARG A 6 12.17 -7.38 -5.21
C ARG A 6 11.49 -6.16 -5.80
N VAL A 7 10.54 -5.59 -5.07
CA VAL A 7 9.88 -4.32 -5.42
C VAL A 7 10.48 -3.19 -4.58
N PRO A 8 10.77 -2.02 -5.17
CA PRO A 8 11.19 -0.86 -4.39
C PRO A 8 10.14 -0.48 -3.35
N CYS A 9 10.56 -0.40 -2.09
CA CYS A 9 9.72 -0.01 -0.97
C CYS A 9 10.39 1.12 -0.20
N ARG A 10 9.61 2.09 0.27
CA ARG A 10 10.07 3.05 1.28
C ARG A 10 9.80 2.46 2.65
N VAL A 11 10.83 2.33 3.48
CA VAL A 11 10.70 1.87 4.85
C VAL A 11 11.05 3.02 5.78
N ARG A 12 10.22 3.27 6.80
CA ARG A 12 10.57 4.16 7.92
C ARG A 12 10.28 3.49 9.25
N GLU A 13 11.05 3.87 10.26
CA GLU A 13 10.66 3.61 11.65
C GLU A 13 9.54 4.58 12.07
N ILE A 14 8.55 4.08 12.81
CA ILE A 14 7.48 4.89 13.38
C ILE A 14 7.78 5.18 14.85
N VAL A 15 7.86 4.13 15.67
CA VAL A 15 8.14 4.21 17.12
C VAL A 15 8.60 2.86 17.63
N ASN A 16 9.53 2.81 18.59
CA ASN A 16 9.91 1.61 19.33
C ASN A 16 10.10 0.34 18.46
N ARG A 17 10.96 0.39 17.43
CA ARG A 17 11.21 -0.75 16.51
C ARG A 17 9.98 -1.21 15.74
N GLN A 18 8.97 -0.36 15.58
CA GLN A 18 7.89 -0.57 14.63
C GLN A 18 8.24 0.10 13.30
N TYR A 19 8.11 -0.65 12.22
CA TYR A 19 8.48 -0.21 10.88
C TYR A 19 7.24 -0.13 9.99
N LYS A 20 7.21 0.88 9.12
CA LYS A 20 6.24 1.00 8.03
C LYS A 20 6.94 0.89 6.70
N ALA A 21 6.61 -0.17 5.98
CA ALA A 21 6.95 -0.33 4.57
C ALA A 21 5.80 0.20 3.70
N VAL A 22 6.13 0.94 2.65
CA VAL A 22 5.20 1.47 1.66
C VAL A 22 5.71 1.12 0.26
N PHE A 23 4.83 0.55 -0.55
CA PHE A 23 5.05 0.33 -1.98
C PHE A 23 3.80 0.80 -2.73
N THR A 24 3.97 1.11 -4.00
CA THR A 24 2.85 1.44 -4.90
C THR A 24 2.68 0.27 -5.85
N PRO A 25 1.57 -0.50 -5.78
CA PRO A 25 1.29 -1.54 -6.76
C PRO A 25 1.06 -0.90 -8.13
N THR A 26 1.56 -1.54 -9.18
CA THR A 26 1.43 -1.06 -10.58
C THR A 26 0.52 -1.94 -11.43
N GLN A 27 0.00 -3.02 -10.87
CA GLN A 27 -0.87 -3.98 -11.54
C GLN A 27 -2.14 -4.18 -10.73
N SER A 28 -3.28 -4.38 -11.40
CA SER A 28 -4.56 -4.70 -10.78
C SER A 28 -4.73 -6.21 -10.60
N ILE A 29 -3.90 -6.77 -9.71
CA ILE A 29 -3.88 -8.20 -9.37
C ILE A 29 -3.84 -8.41 -7.86
N THR A 30 -4.10 -9.65 -7.42
CA THR A 30 -3.77 -10.07 -6.05
C THR A 30 -2.26 -10.17 -5.89
N HIS A 31 -1.70 -9.37 -4.98
CA HIS A 31 -0.28 -9.40 -4.65
C HIS A 31 -0.03 -10.31 -3.45
N THR A 32 0.92 -11.22 -3.58
CA THR A 32 1.47 -12.00 -2.47
C THR A 32 2.64 -11.24 -1.87
N ILE A 33 2.53 -10.87 -0.60
CA ILE A 33 3.54 -10.10 0.13
C ILE A 33 4.17 -10.99 1.19
N GLU A 34 5.46 -11.24 1.05
CA GLU A 34 6.25 -11.99 2.02
C GLU A 34 7.16 -11.05 2.80
N MET A 35 7.18 -11.16 4.12
CA MET A 35 8.06 -10.38 4.98
C MET A 35 8.82 -11.27 5.95
N ARG A 36 10.13 -11.02 6.05
CA ARG A 36 11.00 -11.65 7.03
C ARG A 36 11.72 -10.60 7.87
N PHE A 37 11.93 -10.90 9.13
CA PHE A 37 12.74 -10.10 10.05
C PHE A 37 13.78 -11.04 10.69
N ASN A 38 15.07 -10.69 10.57
CA ASN A 38 16.19 -11.53 11.02
C ASN A 38 16.16 -12.98 10.49
N GLY A 39 15.67 -13.16 9.26
CA GLY A 39 15.58 -14.48 8.63
C GLY A 39 14.31 -15.27 8.97
N GLU A 40 13.54 -14.83 9.97
CA GLU A 40 12.28 -15.45 10.37
C GLU A 40 11.09 -14.77 9.69
N GLU A 41 10.03 -15.53 9.41
CA GLU A 41 8.81 -14.98 8.83
C GLU A 41 8.04 -14.16 9.86
N VAL A 42 7.60 -12.97 9.44
CA VAL A 42 6.76 -12.12 10.27
C VAL A 42 5.36 -12.73 10.35
N ALA A 43 4.76 -12.74 11.52
CA ALA A 43 3.42 -13.27 11.74
C ALA A 43 2.40 -12.72 10.71
N GLY A 44 1.65 -13.62 10.07
CA GLY A 44 0.67 -13.28 9.03
C GLY A 44 1.24 -13.22 7.61
N SER A 45 2.56 -13.24 7.44
CA SER A 45 3.18 -13.48 6.14
C SER A 45 2.99 -14.94 5.72
N PRO A 46 2.70 -15.23 4.44
CA PRO A 46 2.45 -14.26 3.36
C PRO A 46 1.03 -13.68 3.38
N TRP A 47 0.91 -12.38 3.09
CA TRP A 47 -0.38 -11.72 2.87
C TRP A 47 -0.78 -11.76 1.40
N HIS A 48 -2.08 -11.94 1.13
CA HIS A 48 -2.65 -11.89 -0.21
C HIS A 48 -3.57 -10.67 -0.32
N ILE A 49 -3.12 -9.63 -1.02
CA ILE A 49 -3.81 -8.35 -1.09
C ILE A 49 -4.37 -8.13 -2.51
N PRO A 50 -5.69 -8.20 -2.72
CA PRO A 50 -6.30 -7.83 -3.99
C PRO A 50 -6.13 -6.33 -4.24
N VAL A 51 -5.59 -5.99 -5.41
CA VAL A 51 -5.51 -4.60 -5.91
C VAL A 51 -6.34 -4.51 -7.17
N GLU A 52 -7.27 -3.57 -7.20
CA GLU A 52 -8.13 -3.29 -8.34
C GLU A 52 -7.85 -1.89 -8.87
N ASP A 53 -7.95 -1.70 -10.18
CA ASP A 53 -7.89 -0.36 -10.76
C ASP A 53 -9.12 0.40 -10.31
N ARG A 54 -8.91 1.45 -9.51
CA ARG A 54 -9.95 2.44 -9.30
C ARG A 54 -10.02 3.30 -10.54
N PRO A 55 -11.13 3.30 -11.31
CA PRO A 55 -11.32 4.36 -12.28
C PRO A 55 -11.27 5.67 -11.49
N GLU A 56 -10.35 6.57 -11.85
CA GLU A 56 -10.35 7.93 -11.35
C GLU A 56 -11.78 8.44 -11.48
N ARG A 57 -12.40 8.88 -10.37
CA ARG A 57 -13.68 9.58 -10.45
C ARG A 57 -13.44 10.85 -11.25
N ARG A 58 -13.59 10.79 -12.56
CA ARG A 58 -13.70 11.97 -13.40
C ARG A 58 -14.99 12.66 -12.96
N HIS A 59 -14.82 13.83 -12.36
CA HIS A 59 -15.82 14.81 -11.92
C HIS A 59 -16.34 14.70 -10.48
N GLU A 60 -15.81 15.54 -9.58
CA GLU A 60 -16.65 16.34 -8.69
C GLU A 60 -16.27 17.83 -8.87
N THR A 61 -17.24 18.61 -9.32
CA THR A 61 -17.25 20.06 -9.58
C THR A 61 -16.58 20.86 -8.46
N PRO A 62 -15.87 21.99 -8.73
CA PRO A 62 -15.48 22.90 -7.66
C PRO A 62 -16.75 23.36 -6.94
N ARG A 63 -16.88 22.98 -5.66
CA ARG A 63 -17.93 23.49 -4.79
C ARG A 63 -17.68 24.98 -4.57
N TYR A 64 -18.12 25.82 -5.51
CA TYR A 64 -18.45 27.21 -5.19
C TYR A 64 -19.73 27.19 -4.36
N THR A 65 -19.62 26.63 -3.15
CA THR A 65 -20.60 26.72 -2.09
C THR A 65 -19.91 27.45 -0.96
N SER A 66 -19.55 28.69 -1.25
CA SER A 66 -19.31 29.74 -0.26
C SER A 66 -20.24 30.89 -0.63
N LEU A 67 -21.54 30.65 -0.45
CA LEU A 67 -22.49 31.72 -0.19
C LEU A 67 -22.87 31.55 1.29
N PHE A 68 -22.15 32.24 2.17
CA PHE A 68 -22.63 32.52 3.51
C PHE A 68 -23.12 33.97 3.45
N LEU A 69 -24.40 34.17 3.76
CA LEU A 69 -24.98 35.47 4.11
C LEU A 69 -24.32 36.00 5.40
#